data_AF-A0A7X1KCL1-F1
#
_entry.id   AF-A0A7X1KCL1-F1
#
_cell.length_a   1.000
_cell.length_b   1.000
_cell.length_c   1.000
_cell.angle_alpha   90.00
_cell.angle_beta   90.00
_cell.angle_gamma   90.00
#
_symmetry.space_group_name_H-M   'P 1'
#
loop_
_entity.id
_entity.type
_entity.pdbx_description
1 polymer ?
#
loop_
_entity_poly.entity_id
_entity_poly.type
_entity_poly.pdbx_seq_one_letter_code
_entity_poly.pdbx_strand_id
1 'polypeptide(L)'
;MLGLVREFCHDHGMRFRVMFKHEIWESTTHRQNVALFCSRRFATVRPEHLERLERHAAEVGNDATYGSLAAALEPACARSGEAVLQALTVARRVEIDLTRYLLDATPVTIH
;
A
#
# COMPACT_ATOMS: atom_id res chain seq x y z
N MET A 1 -31.79 -6.30 -4.77
CA MET A 1 -30.49 -6.97 -5.06
C MET A 1 -29.59 -7.04 -3.82
N LEU A 2 -29.33 -5.94 -3.10
CA LEU A 2 -28.52 -5.98 -1.86
C LEU A 2 -29.15 -6.81 -0.71
N GLY A 3 -30.49 -6.91 -0.65
CA GLY A 3 -31.18 -7.74 0.35
C GLY A 3 -30.82 -9.23 0.28
N LEU A 4 -30.73 -9.77 -0.94
CA LEU A 4 -30.34 -11.17 -1.17
C LEU A 4 -28.89 -11.44 -0.77
N VAL A 5 -27.98 -10.49 -1.04
CA VAL A 5 -26.57 -10.60 -0.63
C VAL A 5 -26.45 -10.59 0.90
N ARG A 6 -27.23 -9.73 1.58
CA ARG A 6 -27.26 -9.67 3.04
C ARG A 6 -27.74 -10.99 3.66
N GLU A 7 -28.81 -11.56 3.13
CA GLU A 7 -29.35 -12.85 3.59
C GLU A 7 -28.32 -13.97 3.40
N PHE A 8 -27.74 -14.08 2.20
CA PHE A 8 -26.67 -15.05 1.93
C PHE A 8 -25.49 -14.91 2.89
N CYS A 9 -25.03 -13.68 3.16
CA CYS A 9 -23.95 -13.44 4.11
C CYS A 9 -24.32 -13.88 5.52
N HIS A 10 -25.53 -13.54 5.98
CA HIS A 10 -26.02 -13.92 7.31
C HIS A 10 -26.07 -15.44 7.47
N ASP A 11 -26.58 -16.17 6.48
CA ASP A 11 -26.70 -17.64 6.51
C ASP A 11 -25.34 -18.35 6.62
N HIS A 12 -24.27 -17.68 6.20
CA HIS A 12 -22.90 -18.19 6.28
C HIS A 12 -22.10 -17.57 7.45
N GLY A 13 -22.76 -16.89 8.40
CA GLY A 13 -22.11 -16.26 9.54
C GLY A 13 -21.20 -15.08 9.17
N MET A 14 -21.37 -14.50 7.98
CA MET A 14 -20.59 -13.37 7.50
C MET A 14 -21.27 -12.03 7.87
N ARG A 15 -20.47 -11.06 8.28
CA ARG A 15 -20.93 -9.69 8.55
C ARG A 15 -21.09 -8.93 7.23
N PHE A 16 -22.30 -8.45 6.94
CA PHE A 16 -22.59 -7.60 5.78
C PHE A 16 -22.79 -6.14 6.21
N ARG A 17 -22.09 -5.21 5.55
CA ARG A 17 -22.29 -3.76 5.72
C ARG A 17 -22.24 -3.07 4.35
N VAL A 18 -23.14 -2.13 4.12
CA VAL A 18 -23.04 -1.18 3.00
C VAL A 18 -22.20 0.01 3.47
N MET A 19 -21.17 0.35 2.71
CA MET A 19 -20.30 1.51 2.96
C MET A 19 -20.53 2.53 1.85
N PHE A 20 -20.95 3.74 2.22
CA PHE A 20 -21.06 4.87 1.31
C PHE A 20 -19.69 5.52 1.10
N LYS A 21 -19.54 6.27 0.00
CA LYS A 21 -18.28 6.93 -0.37
C LYS A 21 -17.65 7.76 0.75
N HIS A 22 -18.45 8.42 1.58
CA HIS A 22 -17.96 9.24 2.69
C HIS A 22 -17.46 8.41 3.88
N GLU A 23 -17.88 7.15 4.00
CA GLU A 23 -17.44 6.22 5.04
C GLU A 23 -16.14 5.48 4.69
N ILE A 24 -15.71 5.55 3.43
CA ILE A 24 -14.44 4.94 2.97
C ILE A 24 -13.24 5.75 3.46
N TRP A 25 -13.39 7.07 3.55
CA TRP A 25 -12.28 7.98 3.82
C TRP A 25 -12.30 8.42 5.28
N GLU A 26 -11.17 8.26 5.95
CA GLU A 26 -10.99 8.75 7.32
C GLU A 26 -10.69 10.25 7.36
N SER A 27 -10.01 10.76 6.34
CA SER A 27 -9.60 12.16 6.24
C SER A 27 -9.31 12.58 4.80
N THR A 28 -9.16 13.88 4.55
CA THR A 28 -8.69 14.40 3.26
C THR A 28 -7.31 13.83 2.90
N THR A 29 -6.41 13.69 3.88
CA THR A 29 -5.08 13.10 3.71
C THR A 29 -5.18 11.65 3.26
N HIS A 30 -6.02 10.84 3.91
CA HIS A 30 -6.26 9.45 3.50
C HIS A 30 -6.72 9.36 2.04
N ARG A 31 -7.68 10.21 1.64
CA ARG A 31 -8.16 10.25 0.27
C ARG A 31 -7.08 10.65 -0.75
N GLN A 32 -6.22 11.60 -0.40
CA GLN A 32 -5.11 12.04 -1.26
C GLN A 32 -4.07 10.94 -1.43
N ASN A 33 -3.69 10.27 -0.34
CA ASN A 33 -2.73 9.16 -0.38
C ASN A 33 -3.26 7.99 -1.21
N VAL A 34 -4.52 7.59 -1.02
CA VAL A 34 -5.10 6.51 -1.83
C VAL A 34 -5.15 6.89 -3.31
N ALA A 35 -5.51 8.13 -3.64
CA ALA A 35 -5.48 8.59 -5.03
C ALA A 35 -4.07 8.55 -5.64
N LEU A 36 -3.05 8.97 -4.88
CA LEU A 36 -1.64 8.87 -5.28
C LEU A 36 -1.25 7.42 -5.57
N PHE A 37 -1.53 6.49 -4.66
CA PHE A 37 -1.14 5.08 -4.81
C PHE A 37 -1.90 4.41 -5.95
N CYS A 38 -3.20 4.68 -6.09
CA CYS A 38 -3.98 4.19 -7.23
C CYS A 38 -3.41 4.68 -8.58
N SER A 39 -2.86 5.89 -8.64
CA SER A 39 -2.21 6.40 -9.85
C SER A 39 -0.93 5.63 -10.22
N ARG A 40 -0.28 4.96 -9.25
CA ARG A 40 0.94 4.17 -9.43
C ARG A 40 0.71 2.70 -9.75
N ARG A 41 -0.54 2.25 -9.85
CA ARG A 41 -0.86 0.88 -10.27
C ARG A 41 -0.21 0.48 -11.60
N PHE A 42 0.09 1.46 -12.46
CA PHE A 42 0.72 1.25 -13.77
C PHE A 42 2.23 1.46 -13.78
N ALA A 43 2.84 1.84 -12.65
CA ALA A 43 4.28 1.93 -12.57
C ALA A 43 4.89 0.52 -12.71
N THR A 44 5.92 0.42 -13.54
CA THR A 44 6.56 -0.85 -13.83
C THR A 44 7.44 -1.29 -12.66
N VAL A 45 7.03 -2.35 -11.98
CA VAL A 45 7.90 -3.08 -11.06
C VAL A 45 8.71 -4.08 -11.88
N ARG A 46 10.03 -3.93 -11.87
CA ARG A 46 10.97 -4.76 -12.63
C ARG A 46 11.58 -5.85 -11.73
N PRO A 47 12.13 -6.95 -12.29
CA PRO A 47 12.77 -7.99 -11.49
C PRO A 47 13.83 -7.46 -10.53
N GLU A 48 14.65 -6.50 -10.97
CA GLU A 48 15.68 -5.89 -10.12
C GLU A 48 15.12 -5.17 -8.89
N HIS A 49 13.87 -4.68 -8.94
CA HIS A 49 13.24 -4.06 -7.77
C HIS A 49 12.84 -5.11 -6.74
N LEU A 50 12.43 -6.31 -7.19
CA LEU A 50 12.09 -7.41 -6.29
C LEU A 50 13.34 -7.98 -5.62
N GLU A 51 14.43 -8.15 -6.38
CA GLU A 51 15.72 -8.57 -5.82
C GLU A 51 16.24 -7.56 -4.77
N ARG A 52 16.07 -6.25 -5.03
CA ARG A 52 16.44 -5.20 -4.07
C ARG A 52 15.53 -5.19 -2.84
N LEU A 53 14.23 -5.44 -3.02
CA LEU A 53 13.28 -5.57 -1.91
C LEU A 53 13.68 -6.73 -0.99
N GLU A 54 13.94 -7.91 -1.56
CA GLU A 54 14.36 -9.10 -0.80
C GLU A 54 15.69 -8.88 -0.08
N ARG A 55 16.65 -8.24 -0.76
CA ARG A 55 17.93 -7.88 -0.14
C ARG A 55 17.76 -6.93 1.03
N HIS A 56 16.95 -5.88 0.86
CA HIS A 56 16.69 -4.93 1.94
C HIS A 56 16.00 -5.61 3.12
N ALA A 57 15.02 -6.47 2.86
CA ALA A 57 14.36 -7.26 3.90
C ALA A 57 15.33 -8.18 4.64
N ALA A 58 16.34 -8.74 3.96
CA ALA A 58 17.39 -9.53 4.61
C ALA A 58 18.32 -8.69 5.52
N GLU A 59 18.47 -7.38 5.25
CA GLU A 59 19.32 -6.48 6.02
C GLU A 59 18.61 -5.88 7.25
N VAL A 60 17.36 -5.45 7.11
CA VAL A 60 16.62 -4.73 8.16
C VAL A 60 15.46 -5.52 8.77
N GLY A 61 15.18 -6.71 8.23
CA GLY A 61 13.97 -7.46 8.52
C GLY A 61 12.77 -6.91 7.74
N ASN A 62 11.57 -7.24 8.22
CA ASN A 62 10.33 -6.84 7.54
C ASN A 62 9.88 -5.41 7.89
N ASP A 63 10.48 -4.79 8.91
CA ASP A 63 10.12 -3.45 9.35
C ASP A 63 11.11 -2.42 8.79
N ALA A 64 10.64 -1.57 7.88
CA ALA A 64 11.43 -0.55 7.22
C ALA A 64 10.77 0.83 7.35
N THR A 65 11.40 1.86 6.79
CA THR A 65 10.76 3.16 6.58
C THR A 65 10.59 3.46 5.11
N TYR A 66 9.65 4.37 4.82
CA TYR A 66 9.34 4.79 3.45
C TYR A 66 10.58 5.26 2.70
N GLY A 67 11.38 6.13 3.32
CA GLY A 67 12.60 6.66 2.73
C GLY A 67 13.71 5.61 2.58
N SER A 68 13.90 4.74 3.59
CA SER A 68 14.94 3.71 3.53
C SER A 68 14.66 2.71 2.41
N LEU A 69 13.41 2.25 2.30
CA LEU A 69 13.02 1.29 1.28
C LEU A 69 13.00 1.94 -0.11
N ALA A 70 12.55 3.19 -0.26
CA ALA A 70 12.61 3.89 -1.53
C ALA A 70 14.06 4.03 -2.04
N ALA A 71 14.99 4.39 -1.16
CA ALA A 71 16.41 4.47 -1.48
C ALA A 71 17.01 3.11 -1.85
N ALA A 72 16.60 2.03 -1.18
CA ALA A 72 17.06 0.68 -1.50
C ALA A 72 16.53 0.20 -2.87
N LEU A 73 15.28 0.54 -3.20
CA LEU A 73 14.64 0.14 -4.46
C LEU A 73 15.25 0.83 -5.68
N GLU A 74 15.54 2.14 -5.59
CA GLU A 74 16.20 2.90 -6.66
C GLU A 74 17.28 3.86 -6.10
N PRO A 75 18.51 3.38 -5.85
CA PRO A 75 19.57 4.17 -5.20
C PRO A 75 19.98 5.43 -5.97
N ALA A 76 19.78 5.45 -7.28
CA ALA A 76 20.14 6.58 -8.13
C ALA A 76 19.08 7.69 -8.14
N CYS A 77 17.83 7.40 -7.72
CA CYS A 77 16.74 8.37 -7.79
C CYS A 77 15.66 8.06 -6.75
N ALA A 78 15.67 8.82 -5.65
CA ALA A 78 14.70 8.69 -4.56
C ALA A 78 13.24 8.74 -5.06
N ARG A 79 12.90 9.70 -5.93
CA ARG A 79 11.54 9.83 -6.49
C ARG A 79 11.08 8.61 -7.30
N SER A 80 12.00 7.98 -8.03
CA SER A 80 11.69 6.73 -8.74
C SER A 80 11.47 5.60 -7.73
N GLY A 81 12.30 5.54 -6.69
CA GLY A 81 12.16 4.58 -5.59
C GLY A 81 10.82 4.70 -4.88
N GLU A 82 10.37 5.91 -4.56
CA GLU A 82 9.05 6.17 -3.99
C GLU A 82 7.93 5.65 -4.89
N ALA A 83 8.01 5.88 -6.20
CA ALA A 83 7.02 5.40 -7.16
C ALA A 83 6.99 3.86 -7.23
N VAL A 84 8.16 3.21 -7.19
CA VAL A 84 8.26 1.74 -7.14
C VAL A 84 7.68 1.21 -5.83
N LEU A 85 8.00 1.83 -4.70
CA LEU A 85 7.47 1.49 -3.39
C LEU A 85 5.94 1.58 -3.38
N GLN A 86 5.38 2.70 -3.84
CA GLN A 86 3.93 2.90 -4.00
C GLN A 86 3.30 1.79 -4.87
N ALA A 87 3.96 1.38 -5.95
CA ALA A 87 3.50 0.29 -6.82
C ALA A 87 3.55 -1.07 -6.11
N LEU A 88 4.60 -1.35 -5.33
CA LEU A 88 4.73 -2.55 -4.52
C LEU A 88 3.64 -2.63 -3.43
N THR A 89 3.21 -1.49 -2.88
CA THR A 89 2.05 -1.44 -1.97
C THR A 89 0.76 -1.84 -2.69
N VAL A 90 0.52 -1.32 -3.90
CA VAL A 90 -0.63 -1.73 -4.71
C VAL A 90 -0.57 -3.23 -5.05
N ALA A 91 0.64 -3.75 -5.31
CA ALA A 91 0.89 -5.16 -5.58
C ALA A 91 0.89 -6.04 -4.31
N ARG A 92 0.62 -5.46 -3.13
CA ARG A 92 0.59 -6.15 -1.82
C ARG A 92 1.89 -6.89 -1.49
N ARG A 93 3.04 -6.33 -1.87
CA ARG A 93 4.37 -6.77 -1.39
C ARG A 93 4.84 -5.96 -0.18
N VAL A 94 4.17 -4.85 0.06
CA VAL A 94 4.51 -3.88 1.09
C VAL A 94 3.20 -3.31 1.66
N GLU A 95 3.16 -3.06 2.96
CA GLU A 95 2.05 -2.43 3.67
C GLU A 95 2.46 -1.08 4.24
N ILE A 96 1.56 -0.09 4.12
CA ILE A 96 1.76 1.29 4.61
C ILE A 96 0.42 1.84 5.10
N ASP A 97 0.44 2.49 6.27
CA ASP A 97 -0.70 3.25 6.76
C ASP A 97 -0.90 4.52 5.92
N LEU A 98 -1.94 4.53 5.10
CA LEU A 98 -2.29 5.67 4.25
C LEU A 98 -3.15 6.73 4.96
N THR A 99 -3.50 6.56 6.24
CA THR A 99 -4.35 7.51 6.98
C THR A 99 -3.60 8.78 7.42
N ARG A 100 -2.27 8.74 7.39
CA ARG A 100 -1.36 9.81 7.85
C ARG A 100 -0.53 10.41 6.72
N TYR A 101 0.15 11.52 6.98
CA TYR A 101 1.11 12.06 6.02
C TYR A 101 2.25 11.07 5.78
N LEU A 102 2.64 10.94 4.51
CA LEU A 102 3.77 10.12 4.08
C LEU A 102 5.05 10.94 4.18
N LEU A 103 5.97 10.48 5.01
CA LEU A 103 7.28 11.06 5.27
C LEU A 103 8.33 9.94 5.14
N ASP A 104 9.61 10.29 5.00
CA ASP A 104 10.68 9.29 4.91
C ASP A 104 10.73 8.34 6.12
N ALA A 105 10.29 8.83 7.28
CA ALA A 105 10.20 8.07 8.53
C ALA A 105 8.89 7.27 8.67
N THR A 106 7.97 7.35 7.71
CA THR A 106 6.71 6.59 7.75
C THR A 106 7.04 5.09 7.80
N PRO A 107 6.50 4.35 8.79
CA PRO A 107 6.72 2.92 8.90
C PRO A 107 6.15 2.16 7.71
N VAL A 108 6.87 1.12 7.31
CA VAL A 108 6.55 0.26 6.18
C VAL A 108 6.81 -1.19 6.57
N THR A 109 5.89 -2.09 6.25
CA THR A 109 6.07 -3.53 6.47
C THR A 109 6.24 -4.26 5.14
N ILE A 110 7.28 -5.08 5.01
CA ILE A 110 7.56 -5.92 3.85
C ILE A 110 6.94 -7.30 4.06
N HIS A 111 6.27 -7.83 3.03
CA HIS A 111 5.63 -9.17 3.04
C HIS A 111 6.48 -10.24 2.38
#